data_AF-A0AA94HID6-F1
#
_entry.id   AF-A0AA94HID6-F1
#
_cell.length_a   1.000
_cell.length_b   1.000
_cell.length_c   1.000
_cell.angle_alpha   90.00
_cell.angle_beta   90.00
_cell.angle_gamma   90.00
#
_symmetry.space_group_name_H-M   'P 1'
#
loop_
_entity.id
_entity.type
_entity.pdbx_description
1 polymer ?
#
loop_
_entity_poly.entity_id
_entity_poly.type
_entity_poly.pdbx_seq_one_letter_code
_entity_poly.pdbx_strand_id
1 'polypeptide(L)' 'MEKEYAFYRGEEILATGTIAEIARTVGVKVETIKWYKYPSSKKRSTYSSLVPLDDEEDVS' A
#
# COMPACT_ATOMS: atom_id res chain seq x y z
N MET A 1 -16.99 -0.68 -3.88
CA MET A 1 -16.33 -0.04 -2.73
C MET A 1 -14.90 0.32 -3.12
N GLU A 2 -14.38 1.42 -2.62
CA GLU A 2 -12.96 1.76 -2.79
C GLU A 2 -12.14 0.88 -1.84
N LYS A 3 -11.10 0.23 -2.35
CA LYS A 3 -10.24 -0.62 -1.51
C LYS A 3 -9.38 0.24 -0.60
N GLU A 4 -9.38 -0.08 0.68
CA GLU A 4 -8.49 0.52 1.68
C GLU A 4 -7.19 -0.27 1.79
N TYR A 5 -6.12 0.46 2.06
CA TYR A 5 -4.77 -0.08 2.19
C TYR A 5 -4.09 0.54 3.41
N ALA A 6 -3.08 -0.14 3.91
CA ALA A 6 -2.09 0.38 4.85
C ALA A 6 -0.73 0.45 4.15
N PHE A 7 -0.10 1.62 4.19
CA PHE A 7 1.24 1.83 3.68
C PHE A 7 2.24 1.83 4.83
N TYR A 8 3.10 0.82 4.84
CA TYR A 8 4.16 0.63 5.82
C TYR A 8 5.47 1.17 5.28
N ARG A 9 6.30 1.72 6.16
CA ARG A 9 7.71 2.01 5.90
C ARG A 9 8.59 1.37 6.97
N GLY A 10 9.22 0.25 6.62
CA GLY A 10 9.85 -0.62 7.62
C GLY A 10 8.78 -1.28 8.49
N GLU A 11 8.80 -0.99 9.79
CA GLU A 11 7.84 -1.52 10.79
C GLU A 11 6.74 -0.50 11.16
N GLU A 12 6.82 0.74 10.67
CA GLU A 12 5.87 1.81 10.98
C GLU A 12 4.79 1.95 9.91
N ILE A 13 3.55 2.23 10.33
CA ILE A 13 2.45 2.58 9.44
C ILE A 13 2.52 4.09 9.15
N LEU A 14 2.72 4.45 7.88
CA LEU A 14 2.76 5.85 7.47
C LEU A 14 1.38 6.44 7.16
N ALA A 15 0.50 5.64 6.55
CA ALA A 15 -0.84 6.07 6.18
C ALA A 15 -1.75 4.86 5.92
N THR A 16 -3.05 5.05 6.17
CA THR A 16 -4.11 4.10 5.83
C THR A 16 -5.21 4.79 5.02
N GLY A 17 -6.02 4.02 4.31
CA GLY A 17 -7.14 4.51 3.49
C GLY A 17 -6.95 4.18 2.02
N THR A 18 -7.58 4.93 1.13
CA THR A 18 -7.45 4.70 -0.32
C THR A 18 -6.04 5.03 -0.82
N ILE A 19 -5.66 4.48 -1.98
CA ILE A 19 -4.38 4.81 -2.64
C ILE A 19 -4.21 6.34 -2.81
N ALA A 20 -5.30 7.04 -3.12
CA ALA A 20 -5.30 8.49 -3.30
C ALA A 20 -5.10 9.25 -1.98
N GLU A 21 -5.66 8.76 -0.88
CA GLU A 21 -5.42 9.34 0.46
C GLU A 21 -3.99 9.09 0.92
N ILE A 22 -3.50 7.86 0.81
CA ILE A 22 -2.12 7.51 1.14
C ILE A 22 -1.12 8.36 0.34
N ALA A 23 -1.34 8.51 -0.95
CA ALA A 23 -0.49 9.33 -1.81
C ALA A 23 -0.45 10.80 -1.34
N ARG A 24 -1.60 11.36 -0.96
CA ARG A 24 -1.71 12.73 -0.44
C ARG A 24 -1.02 12.87 0.93
N THR A 25 -1.24 11.92 1.84
CA THR A 25 -0.66 11.94 3.19
C THR A 25 0.86 11.81 3.17
N VAL A 26 1.39 10.91 2.33
CA VAL A 26 2.84 10.67 2.22
C VAL A 26 3.52 11.69 1.28
N GLY A 27 2.75 12.41 0.47
CA GLY A 27 3.28 13.41 -0.47
C GLY A 27 3.94 12.80 -1.71
N VAL A 28 3.46 11.65 -2.16
CA VAL A 28 3.96 10.94 -3.36
C VAL A 28 2.87 10.84 -4.43
N LYS A 29 3.25 10.43 -5.65
CA LYS A 29 2.28 10.22 -6.72
C LYS A 29 1.46 8.95 -6.46
N VAL A 30 0.19 8.98 -6.85
CA VAL A 30 -0.72 7.80 -6.85
C VAL A 30 -0.09 6.62 -7.60
N GLU A 31 0.59 6.90 -8.71
CA GLU A 31 1.31 5.88 -9.51
C GLU A 31 2.41 5.19 -8.72
N THR A 32 3.13 5.93 -7.86
CA THR A 32 4.16 5.39 -6.97
C THR A 32 3.54 4.43 -5.95
N ILE A 33 2.41 4.80 -5.34
CA ILE A 33 1.69 3.91 -4.41
C ILE A 33 1.17 2.66 -5.13
N LYS A 34 0.63 2.80 -6.35
CA LYS A 34 0.21 1.65 -7.17
C LYS A 34 1.38 0.71 -7.50
N TRP A 35 2.59 1.23 -7.69
CA TRP A 35 3.76 0.41 -7.96
C TRP A 35 4.17 -0.48 -6.78
N TYR A 36 3.96 0.00 -5.54
CA TYR A 36 4.17 -0.81 -4.32
C TYR A 36 3.15 -1.94 -4.14
N LYS A 37 2.03 -1.94 -4.88
CA LYS A 37 1.06 -3.03 -4.88
C LYS A 37 1.59 -4.29 -5.58
N TYR A 38 2.51 -4.16 -6.54
CA TYR A 38 2.95 -5.29 -7.34
C TYR A 38 3.93 -6.19 -6.57
N PRO A 39 3.70 -7.52 -6.51
CA PRO A 39 4.54 -8.46 -5.78
C PRO A 39 5.98 -8.52 -6.32
N SER A 40 6.19 -8.12 -7.59
CA SER A 40 7.50 -7.98 -8.22
C SER A 40 8.43 -6.98 -7.50
N SER A 41 7.86 -6.01 -6.77
CA SER A 41 8.59 -5.01 -5.98
C SER A 41 8.96 -5.52 -4.56
N LYS A 42 8.39 -6.64 -4.12
CA LYS A 42 8.59 -7.22 -2.76
C LYS A 42 9.96 -7.90 -2.60
N LYS A 43 10.69 -8.18 -3.69
CA LYS A 43 11.90 -9.02 -3.67
C LYS A 43 13.19 -8.33 -3.19
N ARG A 44 13.21 -7.03 -2.89
CA ARG A 44 14.47 -6.40 -2.41
C ARG A 44 14.39 -5.05 -1.70
N SER A 45 13.28 -4.69 -1.06
CA SER A 45 13.26 -3.44 -0.29
C SER A 45 12.45 -3.58 0.99
N THR A 46 13.16 -3.92 2.06
CA THR A 46 12.70 -3.88 3.46
C THR A 46 12.48 -2.43 3.91
N TYR A 47 11.66 -1.67 3.18
CA TYR A 47 11.42 -0.29 3.55
C TYR A 47 10.08 0.29 3.13
N SER A 48 9.34 -0.24 2.16
CA SER A 48 7.98 0.26 1.89
C SER A 48 7.07 -0.84 1.36
N SER A 49 5.89 -1.01 1.97
CA SER A 49 4.94 -2.07 1.61
C SER A 49 3.51 -1.54 1.67
N LEU A 50 2.70 -1.86 0.65
CA LEU A 50 1.28 -1.52 0.63
C LEU A 50 0.47 -2.80 0.84
N VAL A 51 -0.30 -2.85 1.92
CA VAL A 51 -1.09 -4.02 2.33
C VAL A 51 -2.57 -3.66 2.24
N PRO A 52 -3.41 -4.42 1.50
CA PRO A 52 -4.86 -4.19 1.52
C PRO A 52 -5.42 -4.48 2.93
N LEU A 53 -6.34 -3.63 3.39
CA LEU A 53 -7.06 -3.84 4.66
C LEU A 53 -8.40 -4.55 4.47
N ASP A 54 -8.88 -4.58 3.23
CA ASP A 54 -10.10 -5.25 2.78
C ASP A 54 -9.80 -6.67 2.29
N ASP A 55 -8.98 -7.40 3.05
CA ASP A 55 -8.62 -8.79 2.78
C ASP A 55 -9.81 -9.70 3.17
N GLU A 56 -10.90 -9.60 2.41
CA GLU A 56 -11.73 -10.77 2.18
C GLU A 56 -10.94 -11.64 1.21
N GLU A 57 -10.08 -12.50 1.76
CA GLU A 57 -9.46 -13.60 1.03
C GLU A 57 -10.60 -14.45 0.47
N ASP A 58 -10.99 -14.19 -0.78
CA ASP A 58 -11.68 -15.18 -1.59
C ASP A 58 -10.65 -16.30 -1.84
N VAL A 59 -10.50 -17.16 -0.84
CA VAL A 59 -9.87 -18.47 -0.94
C VAL A 59 -10.72 -19.30 -1.89
N SER A 60 -10.50 -19.13 -3.19
CA SER A 60 -11.01 -20.04 -4.21
C SER A 60 -10.15 -21.29 -4.35
#